data_AF-A0A950WK62-F1
#
_entry.id   AF-A0A950WK62-F1
#
_cell.length_a   1.000
_cell.length_b   1.000
_cell.length_c   1.000
_cell.angle_alpha   90.00
_cell.angle_beta   90.00
_cell.angle_gamma   90.00
#
_symmetry.space_group_name_H-M   'P 1'
#
loop_
_entity.id
_entity.type
_entity.pdbx_description
1 polymer ?
#
loop_
_entity_poly.entity_id
_entity_poly.type
_entity_poly.pdbx_seq_one_letter_code
_entity_poly.pdbx_strand_id
1 'polypeptide(L)'
;MDTKVQSRATFQDAEREYREAWANPAHTRFEFPPVDVNKTVRERYRATPEKPLTRASLWTMETRKAWDAMSYLPYVAKEADSWGRHTLSDGAERWCRASMQRG
;
A
#
# COMPACT_ATOMS: atom_id res chain seq x y z
N MET A 1 -33.29 -13.52 -12.53
CA MET A 1 -32.61 -12.21 -12.45
C MET A 1 -31.12 -12.52 -12.35
N ASP A 2 -30.44 -12.55 -13.49
CA ASP A 2 -29.02 -12.86 -13.56
C ASP A 2 -28.21 -11.64 -13.16
N THR A 3 -27.71 -11.64 -11.94
CA THR A 3 -26.74 -10.65 -11.48
C THR A 3 -25.44 -10.89 -12.24
N LYS A 4 -25.23 -10.15 -13.34
CA LYS A 4 -23.92 -10.05 -13.98
C LYS A 4 -22.92 -9.62 -12.92
N VAL A 5 -22.06 -10.54 -12.49
CA VAL A 5 -20.87 -10.22 -11.71
C VAL A 5 -20.05 -9.29 -12.60
N GLN A 6 -20.00 -8.00 -12.25
CA GLN A 6 -19.11 -7.06 -12.92
C GLN A 6 -17.69 -7.64 -12.85
N SER A 7 -17.09 -7.81 -14.03
CA SER A 7 -15.66 -8.09 -14.17
C SER A 7 -14.89 -7.19 -13.21
N ARG A 8 -14.25 -7.77 -12.19
CA ARG A 8 -13.43 -7.00 -11.25
C ARG A 8 -12.31 -6.32 -12.06
N ALA A 9 -12.22 -5.00 -11.97
CA ALA A 9 -11.13 -4.23 -12.57
C ALA A 9 -9.79 -4.87 -12.18
N THR A 10 -8.95 -5.15 -13.17
CA THR A 10 -7.61 -5.69 -12.95
C THR A 10 -6.63 -4.56 -12.65
N PHE A 11 -5.45 -4.89 -12.11
CA PHE A 11 -4.37 -3.89 -11.98
C PHE A 11 -3.97 -3.30 -13.34
N GLN A 12 -4.08 -4.07 -14.43
CA GLN A 12 -3.82 -3.59 -15.79
C GLN A 12 -4.87 -2.57 -16.25
N ASP A 13 -6.13 -2.76 -15.86
CA ASP A 13 -7.19 -1.79 -16.16
C ASP A 13 -6.98 -0.47 -15.42
N ALA A 14 -6.62 -0.55 -14.14
CA ALA A 14 -6.30 0.63 -13.33
C ALA A 14 -5.07 1.39 -13.88
N GLU A 15 -4.02 0.67 -14.29
CA GLU A 15 -2.83 1.26 -14.90
C GLU A 15 -3.17 1.99 -16.21
N ARG A 16 -4.01 1.39 -17.05
CA ARG A 16 -4.47 2.01 -18.30
C ARG A 16 -5.26 3.28 -18.03
N GLU A 17 -6.26 3.21 -17.16
CA GLU A 17 -7.09 4.36 -16.77
C GLU A 17 -6.24 5.50 -16.19
N TYR A 18 -5.28 5.17 -15.31
CA TYR A 18 -4.34 6.14 -14.78
C TYR A 18 -3.53 6.82 -15.89
N ARG A 19 -2.97 6.07 -16.84
CA ARG A 19 -2.16 6.63 -17.95
C ARG A 19 -2.99 7.52 -18.86
N GLU A 20 -4.22 7.13 -19.18
CA GLU A 20 -5.13 7.94 -19.99
C GLU A 20 -5.48 9.26 -19.28
N ALA A 21 -5.81 9.19 -17.99
CA ALA A 21 -6.06 10.38 -17.17
C ALA A 21 -4.82 11.27 -17.05
N TRP A 22 -3.63 10.68 -16.91
CA TRP A 22 -2.35 11.38 -16.83
C TRP A 22 -1.97 12.03 -18.16
N ALA A 23 -2.32 11.45 -19.30
CA ALA A 23 -1.99 11.99 -20.63
C ALA A 23 -2.98 13.05 -21.13
N ASN A 24 -4.14 13.22 -20.47
CA ASN A 24 -5.14 14.22 -20.82
C ASN A 24 -4.71 15.63 -20.39
N PRO A 25 -4.57 16.62 -21.30
CA PRO A 25 -4.14 17.99 -20.95
C PRO A 25 -5.21 18.80 -20.21
N ALA A 26 -6.47 18.37 -20.26
CA ALA A 26 -7.56 18.98 -19.48
C ALA A 26 -7.53 18.58 -17.99
N HIS A 27 -6.68 17.62 -17.61
CA HIS A 27 -6.50 17.17 -16.23
C HIS A 27 -5.25 17.78 -15.61
N THR A 28 -5.30 18.05 -14.30
CA THR A 28 -4.14 18.51 -13.54
C THR A 28 -3.10 17.40 -13.44
N ARG A 29 -1.89 17.68 -13.92
CA ARG A 29 -0.70 16.86 -13.69
C ARG A 29 0.23 17.61 -12.77
N PHE A 30 0.72 16.93 -11.75
CA PHE A 30 1.81 17.45 -10.93
C PHE A 30 2.77 16.31 -10.66
N GLU A 31 4.06 16.55 -10.87
CA GLU A 31 5.11 15.61 -10.52
C GLU A 31 5.98 16.27 -9.45
N PHE A 32 6.19 15.55 -8.35
CA PHE A 32 7.15 15.98 -7.34
C PHE A 32 8.52 15.41 -7.68
N PRO A 33 9.61 16.18 -7.43
CA PRO A 33 10.95 15.63 -7.56
C PRO A 33 11.11 14.41 -6.62
N PRO A 34 11.89 13.39 -7.01
CA PRO A 34 12.14 12.23 -6.16
C PRO A 34 12.65 12.65 -4.77
N VAL A 35 12.01 12.14 -3.71
CA VAL A 35 12.42 12.42 -2.34
C VAL A 35 13.49 11.44 -1.89
N ASP A 36 14.54 11.93 -1.24
CA ASP A 36 15.47 11.06 -0.50
C ASP A 36 14.79 10.57 0.78
N VAL A 37 14.18 9.39 0.69
CA VAL A 37 13.45 8.75 1.80
C VAL A 37 14.37 8.52 3.00
N ASN A 38 15.60 8.06 2.77
CA ASN A 38 16.52 7.76 3.87
C ASN A 38 16.96 9.02 4.59
N LYS A 39 17.22 10.11 3.86
CA LYS A 39 17.51 11.42 4.48
C LYS A 39 16.31 11.91 5.28
N THR A 40 15.12 11.96 4.67
CA THR A 40 13.90 12.49 5.30
C THR A 40 13.52 11.73 6.57
N VAL A 41 13.65 10.40 6.56
CA VAL A 41 13.34 9.58 7.75
C VAL A 41 14.36 9.83 8.86
N ARG A 42 15.66 9.92 8.54
CA ARG A 42 16.72 10.19 9.54
C ARG A 42 16.56 11.54 10.23
N GLU A 43 15.97 12.53 9.56
CA GLU A 43 15.69 13.84 10.15
C GLU A 43 14.64 13.79 11.27
N ARG A 44 13.74 12.79 11.25
CA ARG A 44 12.60 12.70 12.19
C ARG A 44 12.62 11.48 13.09
N TYR A 45 13.31 10.41 12.69
CA TYR A 45 13.30 9.13 13.37
C TYR A 45 14.73 8.61 13.53
N ARG A 46 15.05 8.13 14.73
CA ARG A 46 16.31 7.43 15.01
C ARG A 46 16.06 5.94 15.16
N ALA A 47 16.89 5.13 14.53
CA ALA A 47 16.89 3.68 14.66
C ALA A 47 18.30 3.23 15.08
N THR A 48 18.38 2.28 16.01
CA THR A 48 19.65 1.72 16.50
C THR A 48 19.65 0.19 16.30
N PRO A 49 20.57 -0.37 15.50
CA PRO A 49 21.54 0.33 14.65
C PRO A 49 20.85 1.08 13.50
N GLU A 50 21.54 2.07 12.93
CA GLU A 50 21.07 2.72 11.71
C GLU A 50 20.94 1.66 10.59
N LYS A 51 19.76 1.61 9.97
CA LYS A 51 19.50 0.71 8.84
C LYS A 51 18.92 1.52 7.69
N PRO A 52 19.54 1.51 6.50
CA PRO A 52 18.95 2.14 5.33
C PRO A 52 17.65 1.42 4.96
N LEU A 53 16.62 2.20 4.71
CA LEU A 53 15.36 1.73 4.15
C LEU A 53 15.56 1.47 2.66
N THR A 54 15.33 0.22 2.26
CA THR A 54 15.29 -0.21 0.87
C THR A 54 13.84 -0.38 0.43
N ARG A 55 13.59 -0.41 -0.88
CA ARG A 55 12.26 -0.72 -1.44
C ARG A 55 11.72 -2.03 -0.87
N ALA A 56 12.56 -3.08 -0.82
CA ALA A 56 12.18 -4.39 -0.32
C ALA A 56 11.86 -4.39 1.18
N SER A 57 12.63 -3.66 2.00
CA SER A 57 12.36 -3.56 3.43
C SER A 57 11.08 -2.78 3.72
N LEU A 58 10.82 -1.71 2.97
CA LEU A 58 9.58 -0.94 3.06
C LEU A 58 8.37 -1.80 2.68
N TRP A 59 8.45 -2.51 1.56
CA TRP A 59 7.39 -3.42 1.14
C TRP A 59 7.12 -4.50 2.19
N THR A 60 8.18 -5.11 2.72
CA THR A 60 8.07 -6.12 3.79
C THR A 60 7.40 -5.55 5.04
N MET A 61 7.76 -4.32 5.43
CA MET A 61 7.12 -3.63 6.56
C MET A 61 5.63 -3.40 6.30
N GLU A 62 5.26 -2.89 5.13
CA GLU A 62 3.85 -2.63 4.81
C GLU A 62 3.02 -3.92 4.72
N THR A 63 3.56 -5.00 4.15
CA THR A 63 2.91 -6.30 4.17
C THR A 63 2.70 -6.81 5.61
N ARG A 64 3.71 -6.67 6.48
CA ARG A 64 3.58 -7.05 7.90
C ARG A 64 2.53 -6.24 8.63
N LYS A 65 2.49 -4.92 8.44
CA LYS A 65 1.46 -4.04 9.02
C LYS A 65 0.06 -4.40 8.50
N ALA A 66 -0.06 -4.68 7.21
CA ALA A 66 -1.33 -5.04 6.58
C ALA A 66 -1.83 -6.42 6.99
N TRP A 67 -0.93 -7.35 7.33
CA TRP A 67 -1.30 -8.68 7.80
C TRP A 67 -1.58 -8.71 9.31
N ASP A 68 -0.70 -8.13 10.12
CA ASP A 68 -0.79 -8.18 11.58
C ASP A 68 -0.60 -6.78 12.17
N ALA A 69 -1.66 -5.98 12.11
CA ALA A 69 -1.61 -4.63 12.63
C ALA A 69 -1.42 -4.58 14.15
N MET A 70 -1.88 -5.60 14.89
CA MET A 70 -1.72 -5.60 16.35
C MET A 70 -0.25 -5.70 16.76
N SER A 71 0.53 -6.56 16.08
CA SER A 71 1.97 -6.68 16.37
C SER A 71 2.79 -5.53 15.80
N TYR A 72 2.47 -5.05 14.59
CA TYR A 72 3.32 -4.12 13.85
C TYR A 72 2.87 -2.65 13.91
N LEU A 73 1.67 -2.37 14.43
CA LEU A 73 1.14 -1.02 14.65
C LEU A 73 0.57 -0.86 16.08
N PRO A 74 1.30 -1.24 17.15
CA PRO A 74 0.73 -1.36 18.49
C PRO A 74 0.20 -0.03 19.06
N TYR A 75 0.78 1.09 18.66
CA TYR A 75 0.37 2.42 19.10
C TYR A 75 -0.72 3.06 18.23
N VAL A 76 -1.07 2.43 17.11
CA VAL A 76 -2.09 2.94 16.17
C VAL A 76 -3.31 2.05 16.20
N ALA A 77 -3.16 0.72 16.22
CA ALA A 77 -4.28 -0.21 16.23
C ALA A 77 -4.75 -0.50 17.67
N LYS A 78 -6.06 -0.39 17.89
CA LYS A 78 -6.74 -0.86 19.09
C LYS A 78 -7.20 -2.31 18.91
N GLU A 79 -7.77 -2.60 17.74
CA GLU A 79 -8.29 -3.90 17.32
C GLU A 79 -7.98 -4.07 15.83
N ALA A 80 -7.67 -5.27 15.37
CA ALA A 80 -7.44 -5.54 13.96
C ALA A 80 -7.64 -7.01 13.59
N ASP A 81 -8.17 -7.23 12.39
CA ASP A 81 -8.36 -8.54 11.77
C ASP A 81 -7.91 -8.51 10.31
N SER A 82 -7.38 -9.63 9.84
CA SER A 82 -6.94 -9.84 8.46
C SER A 82 -7.48 -11.15 7.89
N TRP A 83 -7.89 -11.15 6.62
CA TRP A 83 -8.44 -12.33 5.94
C TRP A 83 -8.21 -12.29 4.43
N GLY A 84 -8.69 -13.32 3.73
CA GLY A 84 -8.76 -13.32 2.27
C GLY A 84 -7.41 -13.37 1.57
N ARG A 85 -6.41 -14.05 2.15
CA ARG A 85 -5.11 -14.26 1.53
C ARG A 85 -5.23 -15.23 0.36
N HIS A 86 -5.04 -14.72 -0.85
CA HIS A 86 -5.08 -15.50 -2.09
C HIS A 86 -4.02 -15.01 -3.07
N THR A 87 -3.41 -15.94 -3.79
CA THR A 87 -2.62 -15.63 -4.99
C THR A 87 -3.57 -15.37 -6.16
N LEU A 88 -3.39 -14.24 -6.82
CA LEU A 88 -4.12 -13.86 -8.03
C LEU A 88 -3.51 -14.55 -9.26
N SER A 89 -4.20 -14.49 -10.39
CA SER A 89 -3.77 -15.13 -11.66
C SER A 89 -2.45 -14.60 -12.20
N ASP A 90 -2.06 -13.39 -11.83
CA ASP A 90 -0.79 -12.73 -12.20
C ASP A 90 0.34 -13.02 -11.20
N GLY A 91 0.11 -13.87 -10.20
CA GLY A 91 1.07 -14.18 -9.15
C GLY A 91 1.14 -13.16 -8.02
N ALA A 92 0.37 -12.06 -8.08
CA ALA A 92 0.28 -11.12 -6.97
C ALA A 92 -0.48 -11.73 -5.79
N GLU A 93 -0.10 -11.37 -4.57
CA GLU A 93 -0.87 -11.73 -3.38
C GLU A 93 -1.88 -10.64 -3.06
N ARG A 94 -3.13 -11.04 -2.81
CA ARG A 94 -4.19 -10.16 -2.28
C ARG A 94 -4.58 -10.64 -0.89
N TRP A 95 -4.78 -9.69 0.03
CA TRP A 95 -5.44 -9.91 1.32
C TRP A 95 -6.21 -8.65 1.71
N CYS A 96 -7.14 -8.82 2.64
CA CYS A 96 -7.96 -7.75 3.21
C CYS A 96 -7.66 -7.59 4.70
N ARG A 97 -7.78 -6.38 5.21
CA ARG A 97 -7.64 -6.07 6.63
C ARG A 97 -8.66 -5.01 7.03
N ALA A 98 -9.22 -5.13 8.23
CA ALA A 98 -9.90 -4.05 8.94
C ALA A 98 -9.23 -3.82 10.30
N SER A 99 -9.25 -2.57 10.78
CA SER A 99 -8.71 -2.21 12.09
C SER A 99 -9.39 -0.98 12.66
N MET A 100 -9.57 -0.95 13.98
CA MET A 100 -9.94 0.25 14.73
C MET A 100 -8.69 0.97 15.21
N GLN A 101 -8.59 2.28 14.95
CA GLN A 101 -7.45 3.08 15.39
C GLN A 101 -7.63 3.61 16.83
N ARG A 102 -6.50 3.80 17.52
CA ARG A 102 -6.43 4.54 18.78
C ARG A 102 -6.57 6.03 18.45
N GLY A 103 -7.58 6.69 19.03
CA GLY A 103 -7.81 8.13 18.90
C GLY A 103 -6.85 8.96 19.73
#